data_AF-A0A960ANV7-F1
#
_entry.id   AF-A0A960ANV7-F1
#
_cell.length_a   1.000
_cell.length_b   1.000
_cell.length_c   1.000
_cell.angle_alpha   90.00
_cell.angle_beta   90.00
_cell.angle_gamma   90.00
#
_symmetry.space_group_name_H-M   'P 1'
#
loop_
_entity.id
_entity.type
_entity.pdbx_description
1 polymer ?
#
loop_
_entity_poly.entity_id
_entity_poly.type
_entity_poly.pdbx_seq_one_letter_code
_entity_poly.pdbx_strand_id
1 'polypeptide(L)'
;MPVAALTLAGIGVTTVAPAMAAPTTATKDSNRGKDRASRSKPASYPIQVKYVKRYNLGKKQLKEIAAAKAWANGSMPRRVRQCESGGNYGINTGNGYYGAYQFAAGTWLGVGGGKYARYAHQAPKFAQDHMA
;
A
#
# COMPACT_ATOMS: atom_id res chain seq x y z
N MET A 1 32.09 17.11 -51.89
CA MET A 1 30.64 17.41 -51.84
C MET A 1 29.98 16.39 -50.92
N PRO A 2 29.19 16.81 -49.92
CA PRO A 2 28.90 16.06 -48.71
C PRO A 2 27.58 15.28 -48.78
N VAL A 3 27.50 14.14 -48.10
CA VAL A 3 26.26 13.47 -47.62
C VAL A 3 26.70 12.31 -46.72
N ALA A 4 26.10 11.99 -45.58
CA ALA A 4 25.34 12.70 -44.57
C ALA A 4 25.39 11.72 -43.37
N ALA A 5 25.59 12.23 -42.16
CA ALA A 5 25.54 11.43 -40.95
C ALA A 5 24.11 10.91 -40.74
N LEU A 6 23.92 9.59 -40.75
CA LEU A 6 22.69 8.96 -40.26
C LEU A 6 22.92 8.50 -38.82
N THR A 7 22.62 9.38 -37.89
CA THR A 7 22.45 9.02 -36.48
C THR A 7 21.26 8.08 -36.36
N LEU A 8 21.51 6.81 -36.01
CA LEU A 8 20.47 5.89 -35.57
C LEU A 8 20.01 6.37 -34.18
N ALA A 9 18.89 7.09 -34.12
CA ALA A 9 18.19 7.34 -32.87
C ALA A 9 17.69 6.00 -32.31
N GLY A 10 18.22 5.62 -31.15
CA GLY A 10 17.87 4.40 -30.43
C GLY A 10 16.37 4.31 -30.16
N ILE A 11 15.85 3.15 -30.56
CA ILE A 11 14.50 2.61 -30.40
C ILE A 11 14.04 2.71 -28.94
N GLY A 12 12.75 3.02 -28.78
CA GLY A 12 12.14 3.40 -27.52
C GLY A 12 12.04 2.31 -26.46
N VAL A 13 11.98 2.78 -25.22
CA VAL A 13 11.41 2.04 -24.10
C VAL A 13 10.35 2.94 -23.47
N THR A 14 9.15 2.91 -24.06
CA THR A 14 7.93 3.42 -23.42
C THR A 14 7.46 2.36 -22.42
N THR A 15 8.06 2.29 -21.24
CA THR A 15 7.42 1.58 -20.12
C THR A 15 6.51 2.56 -19.40
N VAL A 16 5.34 2.77 -19.98
CA VAL A 16 4.16 3.24 -19.25
C VAL A 16 3.88 2.21 -18.15
N ALA A 17 4.11 2.62 -16.90
CA ALA A 17 3.63 1.87 -15.75
C ALA A 17 2.11 1.69 -15.88
N PRO A 18 1.53 0.53 -15.53
CA PRO A 18 0.14 0.51 -15.19
C PRO A 18 0.03 1.24 -13.84
N ALA A 19 -0.35 2.52 -13.90
CA ALA A 19 -1.07 3.13 -12.80
C ALA A 19 -2.29 2.24 -12.57
N MET A 20 -2.27 1.44 -11.50
CA MET A 20 -3.44 0.70 -11.08
C MET A 20 -4.54 1.73 -10.81
N ALA A 21 -5.49 1.74 -11.72
CA ALA A 21 -6.62 2.64 -11.75
C ALA A 21 -7.28 2.67 -10.37
N ALA A 22 -7.39 3.87 -9.82
CA ALA A 22 -8.38 4.15 -8.80
C ALA A 22 -9.75 3.80 -9.38
N PRO A 23 -10.56 2.94 -8.76
CA PRO A 23 -11.96 2.84 -9.13
C PRO A 23 -12.63 4.17 -8.81
N THR A 24 -13.20 4.74 -9.86
CA THR A 24 -14.11 5.86 -9.87
C THR A 24 -15.31 5.64 -8.95
N THR A 25 -15.89 6.76 -8.55
CA THR A 25 -17.04 6.93 -7.66
C THR A 25 -18.12 5.84 -7.77
N ALA A 26 -18.41 5.17 -6.65
CA ALA A 26 -19.64 4.40 -6.47
C ALA A 26 -20.57 5.11 -5.49
N THR A 27 -21.80 5.24 -5.97
CA THR A 27 -22.97 5.93 -5.46
C THR A 27 -23.37 5.57 -4.01
N LYS A 28 -23.98 6.57 -3.39
CA LYS A 28 -24.68 6.63 -2.09
C LYS A 28 -25.74 5.53 -1.95
N ASP A 29 -25.63 4.68 -0.93
CA ASP A 29 -26.78 4.00 -0.33
C ASP A 29 -26.85 4.25 1.18
N SER A 30 -28.07 4.54 1.63
CA SER A 30 -28.36 5.19 2.90
C SER A 30 -28.71 4.19 4.00
N ASN A 31 -27.98 4.27 5.11
CA ASN A 31 -28.46 4.22 6.50
C ASN A 31 -29.10 2.91 7.06
N ARG A 32 -28.38 2.20 7.93
CA ARG A 32 -28.93 1.58 9.16
C ARG A 32 -27.82 1.17 10.14
N GLY A 33 -27.82 1.78 11.33
CA GLY A 33 -26.98 1.37 12.46
C GLY A 33 -26.38 2.51 13.30
N LYS A 34 -27.19 3.47 13.78
CA LYS A 34 -26.95 4.08 15.11
C LYS A 34 -27.08 2.91 16.10
N ASP A 35 -26.33 2.72 17.18
CA ASP A 35 -25.93 3.63 18.25
C ASP A 35 -24.72 3.02 19.01
N ARG A 36 -24.04 3.85 19.82
CA ARG A 36 -22.90 3.55 20.74
C ARG A 36 -21.50 3.82 20.19
N ALA A 37 -21.06 5.07 20.32
CA ALA A 37 -19.84 5.40 21.06
C ALA A 37 -19.74 6.90 21.31
N SER A 38 -19.59 7.25 22.59
CA SER A 38 -19.49 8.58 23.14
C SER A 38 -18.13 9.25 22.91
N ARG A 39 -18.11 10.57 23.11
CA ARG A 39 -16.96 11.48 23.30
C ARG A 39 -16.04 11.69 22.09
N SER A 40 -15.96 12.96 21.69
CA SER A 40 -14.90 13.54 20.87
C SER A 40 -13.52 13.22 21.48
N LYS A 41 -12.83 12.22 20.93
CA LYS A 41 -11.45 11.84 21.27
C LYS A 41 -10.46 12.67 20.44
N PRO A 42 -9.34 13.12 21.02
CA PRO A 42 -8.34 13.91 20.30
C PRO A 42 -7.81 13.10 19.12
N ALA A 43 -7.49 13.76 18.00
CA ALA A 43 -7.07 13.19 16.72
C ALA A 43 -6.34 11.85 16.89
N SER A 44 -7.13 10.76 16.86
CA SER A 44 -6.63 9.42 17.12
C SER A 44 -5.87 9.02 15.87
N TYR A 45 -4.55 8.91 15.99
CA TYR A 45 -3.73 8.47 14.86
C TYR A 45 -4.30 7.15 14.32
N PRO A 46 -4.35 6.96 12.98
CA PRO A 46 -4.89 5.74 12.37
C PRO A 46 -4.09 4.47 12.71
N ILE A 47 -2.95 4.66 13.38
CA ILE A 47 -1.99 3.67 13.82
C ILE A 47 -1.50 4.03 15.22
N GLN A 48 -0.83 3.09 15.89
CA GLN A 48 -0.27 3.32 17.21
C GLN A 48 0.79 4.45 17.18
N VAL A 49 0.75 5.35 18.18
CA VAL A 49 1.68 6.50 18.30
C VAL A 49 3.16 6.06 18.27
N LYS A 50 3.46 4.86 18.77
CA LYS A 50 4.81 4.29 18.72
C LYS A 50 5.36 4.19 17.29
N TYR A 51 4.51 3.87 16.31
CA TYR A 51 4.90 3.77 14.91
C TYR A 51 5.06 5.15 14.26
N VAL A 52 4.23 6.11 14.65
CA VAL A 52 4.36 7.52 14.21
C VAL A 52 5.74 8.06 14.58
N LYS A 53 6.16 7.86 15.84
CA LYS A 53 7.48 8.27 16.31
C LYS A 53 8.60 7.45 15.67
N ARG A 54 8.49 6.11 15.66
CA ARG A 54 9.52 5.21 15.12
C ARG A 54 9.88 5.50 13.66
N TYR A 55 8.87 5.78 12.82
CA TYR A 55 9.05 5.99 11.38
C TYR A 55 8.99 7.47 10.97
N ASN A 56 9.03 8.38 11.95
CA ASN A 56 8.92 9.83 11.78
C ASN A 56 7.83 10.22 10.77
N LEU A 57 6.59 9.77 11.02
CA LEU A 57 5.47 9.92 10.09
C LEU A 57 4.83 11.30 10.22
N GLY A 58 4.81 12.03 9.10
CA GLY A 58 4.20 13.36 9.01
C GLY A 58 2.69 13.33 8.83
N LYS A 59 2.03 14.48 9.02
CA LYS A 59 0.57 14.63 8.87
C LYS A 59 0.03 14.11 7.52
N LYS A 60 0.75 14.38 6.43
CA LYS A 60 0.39 13.91 5.07
C LYS A 60 0.36 12.37 5.01
N GLN A 61 1.44 11.72 5.46
CA GLN A 61 1.56 10.26 5.48
C GLN A 61 0.48 9.63 6.37
N LEU A 62 0.15 10.25 7.51
CA LEU A 62 -0.91 9.75 8.38
C LEU A 62 -2.28 9.80 7.70
N LYS A 63 -2.57 10.82 6.88
CA LYS A 63 -3.79 10.88 6.08
C LYS A 63 -3.84 9.76 5.04
N GLU A 64 -2.73 9.50 4.36
CA GLU A 64 -2.60 8.42 3.38
C GLU A 64 -2.74 7.03 4.03
N ILE A 65 -2.08 6.82 5.17
CA ILE A 65 -2.20 5.58 5.96
C ILE A 65 -3.63 5.38 6.46
N ALA A 66 -4.35 6.45 6.84
CA ALA A 66 -5.75 6.35 7.23
C ALA A 66 -6.63 5.90 6.06
N ALA A 67 -6.43 6.47 4.86
CA ALA A 67 -7.13 6.07 3.65
C ALA A 67 -6.81 4.62 3.27
N ALA A 68 -5.54 4.24 3.29
CA ALA A 68 -5.10 2.88 3.02
C ALA A 68 -5.67 1.86 4.01
N LYS A 69 -5.73 2.20 5.31
CA LYS A 69 -6.38 1.37 6.32
C LYS A 69 -7.87 1.17 6.04
N ALA A 70 -8.58 2.22 5.60
CA ALA A 70 -9.99 2.13 5.24
C ALA A 70 -10.19 1.21 4.02
N TRP A 71 -9.36 1.37 2.97
CA TRP A 71 -9.35 0.51 1.80
C TRP A 71 -9.02 -0.95 2.17
N ALA A 72 -7.97 -1.17 2.95
CA ALA A 72 -7.54 -2.50 3.39
C ALA A 72 -8.61 -3.22 4.20
N ASN A 73 -9.48 -2.50 4.91
CA ASN A 73 -10.64 -3.06 5.59
C ASN A 73 -11.80 -3.42 4.65
N GLY A 74 -11.77 -2.99 3.39
CA GLY A 74 -12.74 -3.33 2.36
C GLY A 74 -12.79 -4.83 2.05
N SER A 75 -13.88 -5.27 1.40
CA SER A 75 -14.11 -6.68 1.07
C SER A 75 -13.08 -7.21 0.08
N MET A 76 -12.77 -6.46 -0.98
CA MET A 76 -11.85 -6.90 -2.03
C MET A 76 -10.41 -7.13 -1.51
N PRO A 77 -9.74 -6.18 -0.83
CA PRO A 77 -8.37 -6.39 -0.35
C PRO A 77 -8.29 -7.45 0.74
N ARG A 78 -9.34 -7.60 1.54
CA ARG A 78 -9.44 -8.69 2.53
C ARG A 78 -9.49 -10.05 1.86
N ARG A 79 -10.27 -10.20 0.78
CA ARG A 79 -10.32 -11.43 -0.02
C ARG A 79 -8.97 -11.74 -0.63
N VAL A 80 -8.29 -10.75 -1.22
CA VAL A 80 -6.93 -10.91 -1.73
C VAL A 80 -6.01 -11.44 -0.64
N ARG A 81 -5.87 -10.74 0.50
CA ARG A 81 -5.00 -11.21 1.60
C ARG A 81 -5.39 -12.59 2.13
N GLN A 82 -6.68 -12.92 2.14
CA GLN A 82 -7.14 -14.24 2.57
C GLN A 82 -6.69 -15.33 1.60
N CYS A 83 -6.78 -15.08 0.29
CA CYS A 83 -6.27 -15.99 -0.74
C CYS A 83 -4.74 -16.09 -0.68
N GLU A 84 -4.04 -14.97 -0.53
CA GLU A 84 -2.58 -14.92 -0.61
C GLU A 84 -1.88 -15.54 0.61
N SER A 85 -2.42 -15.35 1.82
CA SER A 85 -1.72 -15.70 3.06
C SER A 85 -2.61 -16.22 4.18
N GLY A 86 -3.91 -16.44 3.91
CA GLY A 86 -4.90 -16.63 4.96
C GLY A 86 -5.07 -15.40 5.87
N GLY A 87 -4.65 -14.22 5.41
CA GLY A 87 -4.66 -12.98 6.19
C GLY A 87 -3.48 -12.83 7.16
N ASN A 88 -2.43 -13.65 7.03
CA ASN A 88 -1.27 -13.61 7.92
C ASN A 88 -0.21 -12.60 7.45
N TYR A 89 -0.07 -11.49 8.19
CA TYR A 89 0.88 -10.43 7.88
C TYR A 89 2.33 -10.77 8.20
N GLY A 90 2.56 -11.77 9.07
CA GLY A 90 3.90 -12.22 9.43
C GLY A 90 4.38 -13.40 8.59
N ILE A 91 3.63 -13.81 7.57
CA ILE A 91 3.96 -15.03 6.83
C ILE A 91 5.27 -14.89 6.06
N ASN A 92 6.10 -15.91 6.19
CA ASN A 92 7.29 -16.12 5.39
C ASN A 92 7.51 -17.65 5.29
N THR A 93 7.10 -18.22 4.17
CA THR A 93 7.21 -19.67 3.92
C THR A 93 8.54 -20.06 3.25
N GLY A 94 9.40 -19.09 2.94
CA GLY A 94 10.62 -19.33 2.17
C GLY A 94 10.41 -19.40 0.65
N ASN A 95 9.23 -19.07 0.13
CA ASN A 95 8.92 -19.12 -1.30
C ASN A 95 9.29 -17.84 -2.09
N GLY A 96 10.01 -16.90 -1.46
CA GLY A 96 10.41 -15.62 -2.07
C GLY A 96 9.39 -14.48 -1.97
N TYR A 97 8.22 -14.74 -1.39
CA TYR A 97 7.16 -13.75 -1.16
C TYR A 97 6.90 -13.57 0.34
N TYR A 98 6.45 -12.36 0.72
CA TYR A 98 6.42 -11.95 2.12
C TYR A 98 5.12 -11.24 2.50
N GLY A 99 4.63 -11.55 3.70
CA GLY A 99 3.53 -10.82 4.33
C GLY A 99 2.16 -11.10 3.72
N ALA A 100 1.15 -10.35 4.15
CA ALA A 100 -0.25 -10.73 3.92
C ALA A 100 -0.68 -10.70 2.45
N TYR A 101 0.00 -9.90 1.64
CA TYR A 101 -0.26 -9.72 0.22
C TYR A 101 0.77 -10.44 -0.66
N GLN A 102 1.65 -11.27 -0.06
CA GLN A 102 2.69 -12.00 -0.76
C GLN A 102 3.53 -11.07 -1.67
N PHE A 103 4.12 -10.02 -1.09
CA PHE A 103 4.99 -9.12 -1.83
C PHE A 103 6.30 -9.82 -2.21
N ALA A 104 6.74 -9.65 -3.46
CA ALA A 104 8.14 -9.90 -3.82
C ALA A 104 9.05 -8.85 -3.17
N ALA A 105 10.28 -9.23 -2.79
CA ALA A 105 11.21 -8.31 -2.12
C ALA A 105 11.50 -7.04 -2.94
N GLY A 106 11.74 -7.19 -4.25
CA GLY A 106 12.00 -6.05 -5.15
C GLY A 106 10.82 -5.08 -5.21
N THR A 107 9.59 -5.60 -5.34
CA THR A 107 8.37 -4.79 -5.34
C THR A 107 8.20 -4.04 -4.03
N TRP A 108 8.37 -4.73 -2.89
CA TRP A 108 8.26 -4.11 -1.56
C TRP A 108 9.22 -2.92 -1.40
N LEU A 109 10.47 -3.07 -1.86
CA LEU A 109 11.45 -2.00 -1.81
C LEU A 109 11.11 -0.88 -2.81
N GLY A 110 10.67 -1.23 -4.02
CA GLY A 110 10.32 -0.29 -5.08
C GLY A 110 9.15 0.64 -4.74
N VAL A 111 8.17 0.15 -3.97
CA VAL A 111 7.04 0.96 -3.49
C VAL A 111 7.35 1.75 -2.21
N GLY A 112 8.60 1.68 -1.70
CA GLY A 112 9.03 2.42 -0.51
C GLY A 112 8.82 1.69 0.82
N GLY A 113 8.44 0.40 0.78
CA GLY A 113 8.26 -0.43 1.97
C GLY A 113 9.54 -0.60 2.81
N GLY A 114 10.70 -0.40 2.19
CA GLY A 114 12.01 -0.36 2.85
C GLY A 114 12.10 0.63 4.02
N LYS A 115 11.26 1.68 4.03
CA LYS A 115 11.13 2.60 5.17
C LYS A 115 10.70 1.90 6.46
N TYR A 116 9.92 0.82 6.35
CA TYR A 116 9.31 0.14 7.49
C TYR A 116 10.06 -1.11 7.92
N ALA A 117 10.56 -1.88 6.94
CA ALA A 117 11.43 -3.04 7.13
C ALA A 117 12.02 -3.50 5.78
N ARG A 118 13.05 -4.35 5.82
CA ARG A 118 13.68 -4.91 4.60
C ARG A 118 12.73 -5.80 3.81
N TYR A 119 11.84 -6.52 4.49
CA TYR A 119 10.83 -7.39 3.88
C TYR A 119 9.45 -7.09 4.47
N ALA A 120 8.38 -7.32 3.68
CA ALA A 120 7.02 -7.02 4.08
C ALA A 120 6.60 -7.71 5.39
N HIS A 121 6.93 -9.00 5.57
CA HIS A 121 6.56 -9.78 6.78
C HIS A 121 7.14 -9.24 8.10
N GLN A 122 8.21 -8.44 8.02
CA GLN A 122 8.84 -7.79 9.18
C GLN A 122 8.23 -6.41 9.47
N ALA A 123 7.50 -5.86 8.51
CA ALA A 123 6.86 -4.57 8.63
C ALA A 123 5.54 -4.69 9.42
N PRO A 124 5.15 -3.64 10.18
CA PRO A 124 3.86 -3.61 10.84
C PRO A 124 2.72 -3.67 9.83
N LYS A 125 1.58 -4.25 10.25
CA LYS A 125 0.34 -4.40 9.47
C LYS A 125 -0.01 -3.18 8.60
N PHE A 126 -0.01 -1.99 9.20
CA PHE A 126 -0.38 -0.75 8.52
C PHE A 126 0.54 -0.41 7.35
N ALA A 127 1.81 -0.80 7.42
CA ALA A 127 2.77 -0.53 6.36
C ALA A 127 2.45 -1.41 5.16
N GLN A 128 2.18 -2.70 5.36
CA GLN A 128 1.74 -3.58 4.28
C GLN A 128 0.43 -3.11 3.65
N ASP A 129 -0.54 -2.71 4.47
CA ASP A 129 -1.81 -2.16 3.99
C ASP A 129 -1.64 -0.85 3.20
N HIS A 130 -0.61 -0.05 3.52
CA HIS A 130 -0.32 1.22 2.87
C HIS A 130 0.46 1.06 1.56
N MET A 131 1.23 -0.02 1.43
CA MET A 131 2.05 -0.31 0.25
C MET A 131 1.37 -1.27 -0.75
N ALA A 132 0.19 -1.80 -0.41
CA ALA A 132 -0.64 -2.65 -1.26
C ALA A 132 -1.59 -1.79 -2.10
#